data_AF-A0A173KV10-F1
#
_entry.id   AF-A0A173KV10-F1
#
_cell.length_a   1.000
_cell.length_b   1.000
_cell.length_c   1.000
_cell.angle_alpha   90.00
_cell.angle_beta   90.00
_cell.angle_gamma   90.00
#
_symmetry.space_group_name_H-M   'P 1'
#
loop_
_entity.id
_entity.type
_entity.pdbx_description
1 polymer ?
#
loop_
_entity_poly.entity_id
_entity_poly.type
_entity_poly.pdbx_seq_one_letter_code
_entity_poly.pdbx_strand_id
1 'polypeptide(L)'
;MAGVDGAYDCVAKTPLGEQKGVLTVVSSGDSFHGTFAGMMGSLDVAEGKVSGNKLTWKMNMTMPMPITMDCEAEVSGDSISGTMQLGAFGAAGFSGTKRA
;
A
#
# COMPACT_ATOMS: atom_id res chain seq x y z
N MET A 1 -6.17 -9.24 -16.67
CA MET A 1 -5.71 -9.82 -15.39
C MET A 1 -4.36 -9.23 -15.11
N ALA A 2 -4.30 -8.17 -14.31
CA ALA A 2 -3.03 -7.56 -13.97
C ALA A 2 -2.33 -8.50 -12.98
N GLY A 3 -1.04 -8.79 -13.18
CA GLY A 3 -0.30 -9.74 -12.31
C GLY A 3 -0.17 -9.32 -10.84
N VAL A 4 -0.75 -8.18 -10.47
CA VAL A 4 -0.68 -7.55 -9.14
C VAL A 4 -1.83 -7.97 -8.22
N ASP A 5 -2.81 -8.75 -8.71
CA ASP A 5 -3.92 -9.24 -7.88
C ASP A 5 -3.42 -10.28 -6.87
N GLY A 6 -3.74 -10.08 -5.59
CA GLY A 6 -3.39 -11.02 -4.52
C GLY A 6 -3.23 -10.39 -3.15
N ALA A 7 -2.96 -11.23 -2.15
CA ALA A 7 -2.57 -10.78 -0.82
C ALA A 7 -1.04 -10.72 -0.75
N TYR A 8 -0.49 -9.67 -0.17
CA TYR A 8 0.95 -9.46 -0.01
C TYR A 8 1.25 -9.22 1.46
N ASP A 9 2.13 -10.04 2.03
CA ASP A 9 2.66 -9.81 3.38
C ASP A 9 3.72 -8.72 3.29
N CYS A 10 3.33 -7.50 3.69
CA CYS A 10 4.11 -6.28 3.60
C CYS A 10 4.68 -5.88 4.97
N VAL A 11 5.92 -5.41 4.96
CA VAL A 11 6.62 -4.86 6.12
C VAL A 11 6.98 -3.42 5.79
N ALA A 12 6.31 -2.48 6.45
CA ALA A 12 6.57 -1.05 6.35
C ALA A 12 7.60 -0.63 7.40
N LYS A 13 8.72 -0.07 6.96
CA LYS A 13 9.74 0.51 7.83
C LYS A 13 9.44 1.99 8.01
N THR A 14 8.65 2.31 9.02
CA THR A 14 8.31 3.68 9.37
C THR A 14 9.29 4.22 10.40
N PRO A 15 9.47 5.55 10.52
CA PRO A 15 10.25 6.14 11.61
C PRO A 15 9.70 5.80 13.02
N LEU A 16 8.46 5.32 13.10
CA LEU A 16 7.84 4.84 14.35
C LEU A 16 8.15 3.36 14.65
N GLY A 17 8.77 2.64 13.71
CA GLY A 17 9.10 1.22 13.83
C GLY A 17 8.69 0.40 12.61
N GLU A 18 9.09 -0.88 12.61
CA GLU A 18 8.65 -1.85 11.61
C GLU A 18 7.19 -2.23 11.89
N GLN A 19 6.34 -2.03 10.89
CA GLN A 19 4.92 -2.35 10.92
C GLN A 19 4.67 -3.47 9.91
N LYS A 20 4.26 -4.64 10.39
CA LYS A 20 3.85 -5.75 9.52
C LYS A 20 2.36 -5.62 9.23
N GLY A 21 1.98 -5.87 7.99
CA GLY A 21 0.59 -5.91 7.56
C GLY A 21 0.40 -6.69 6.27
N VAL A 22 -0.84 -7.08 6.01
CA VAL A 22 -1.22 -7.79 4.79
C VAL A 22 -1.93 -6.79 3.87
N LEU A 23 -1.34 -6.52 2.71
CA LEU A 23 -1.95 -5.71 1.65
C LEU A 23 -2.71 -6.65 0.71
N THR A 24 -4.03 -6.55 0.67
CA THR A 24 -4.83 -7.21 -0.37
C THR A 24 -4.98 -6.24 -1.54
N VAL A 25 -4.66 -6.68 -2.75
CA VAL A 25 -4.75 -5.90 -3.98
C VAL A 25 -5.72 -6.59 -4.94
N VAL A 26 -6.69 -5.83 -5.43
CA VAL A 26 -7.72 -6.23 -6.38
C VAL A 26 -7.77 -5.17 -7.47
N SER A 27 -7.03 -5.39 -8.55
CA SER A 27 -7.04 -4.56 -9.74
C SER A 27 -8.36 -4.68 -10.52
N SER A 28 -8.77 -3.58 -11.13
CA SER A 28 -9.96 -3.44 -11.96
C SER A 28 -9.65 -2.44 -13.07
N GLY A 29 -9.22 -2.98 -14.22
CA GLY A 29 -8.75 -2.17 -15.36
C GLY A 29 -7.50 -1.36 -14.98
N ASP A 30 -7.63 -0.03 -15.00
CA ASP A 30 -6.58 0.94 -14.65
C ASP A 30 -6.59 1.37 -13.17
N SER A 31 -7.56 0.87 -12.40
CA SER A 31 -7.69 1.13 -10.96
C SER A 31 -7.39 -0.14 -10.15
N PHE A 32 -7.10 0.01 -8.87
CA PHE A 32 -7.13 -1.13 -7.96
C PHE A 32 -7.78 -0.74 -6.64
N HIS A 33 -8.53 -1.67 -6.09
CA HIS A 33 -8.98 -1.63 -4.70
C HIS A 33 -8.02 -2.44 -3.86
N GLY A 34 -7.79 -2.00 -2.64
CA GLY A 34 -7.01 -2.78 -1.70
C GLY A 34 -7.33 -2.44 -0.27
N THR A 35 -6.91 -3.33 0.61
CA THR A 35 -7.05 -3.14 2.04
C THR A 35 -5.74 -3.55 2.68
N PHE A 36 -5.16 -2.64 3.46
CA PHE A 36 -3.94 -2.87 4.23
C PHE A 36 -4.32 -3.21 5.67
N ALA A 37 -4.23 -4.48 6.03
CA ALA A 37 -4.48 -4.97 7.38
C ALA A 37 -3.16 -5.03 8.18
N GLY A 38 -2.87 -4.01 8.97
CA GLY A 38 -1.67 -3.93 9.82
C GLY A 38 -1.97 -4.12 11.31
N MET A 39 -0.92 -4.08 12.14
CA MET A 39 -1.05 -4.11 13.61
C MET A 39 -1.89 -2.95 14.17
N MET A 40 -1.95 -1.83 13.45
CA MET A 40 -2.73 -0.64 13.83
C MET A 40 -4.19 -0.66 13.32
N GLY A 41 -4.59 -1.72 12.61
CA GLY A 41 -5.94 -1.87 12.04
C GLY A 41 -5.93 -2.05 10.53
N SER A 42 -7.12 -2.12 9.94
CA SER A 42 -7.35 -2.19 8.51
C SER A 42 -7.54 -0.78 7.92
N LEU A 43 -6.70 -0.42 6.97
CA LEU A 43 -6.79 0.81 6.19
C LEU A 43 -7.23 0.47 4.76
N ASP A 44 -8.28 1.12 4.29
CA ASP A 44 -8.69 1.01 2.90
C ASP A 44 -7.85 1.91 1.99
N VAL A 45 -7.55 1.39 0.82
CA VAL A 45 -6.87 2.10 -0.26
C VAL A 45 -7.87 3.04 -0.92
N ALA A 46 -7.61 4.35 -0.86
CA ALA A 46 -8.36 5.35 -1.61
C ALA A 46 -7.64 5.70 -2.93
N GLU A 47 -8.39 5.92 -4.01
CA GLU A 47 -7.85 6.30 -5.32
C GLU A 47 -6.70 5.39 -5.84
N GLY A 48 -6.82 4.08 -5.64
CA GLY A 48 -5.84 3.13 -6.14
C GLY A 48 -5.81 3.07 -7.67
N LYS A 49 -4.64 3.29 -8.26
CA LYS A 49 -4.33 3.20 -9.68
C LYS A 49 -3.24 2.19 -9.94
N VAL A 50 -3.44 1.38 -10.97
CA VAL A 50 -2.45 0.40 -11.43
C VAL A 50 -1.96 0.79 -12.81
N SER A 51 -0.64 0.82 -12.98
CA SER A 51 0.02 1.11 -14.25
C SER A 51 1.07 0.03 -14.51
N GLY A 52 0.64 -1.03 -15.22
CA GLY A 52 1.46 -2.21 -15.48
C GLY A 52 1.81 -2.96 -14.19
N ASN A 53 2.99 -2.69 -13.66
CA ASN A 53 3.53 -3.25 -12.41
C ASN A 53 3.58 -2.23 -11.26
N LYS A 54 3.28 -0.95 -11.50
CA LYS A 54 3.23 0.09 -10.47
C LYS A 54 1.82 0.26 -9.92
N LEU A 55 1.72 0.35 -8.61
CA LEU A 55 0.51 0.62 -7.84
C LEU A 55 0.69 1.98 -7.18
N THR A 56 -0.24 2.90 -7.38
CA THR A 56 -0.24 4.20 -6.70
C THR A 56 -1.58 4.39 -6.02
N TRP A 57 -1.58 4.76 -4.76
CA TRP A 57 -2.81 4.98 -4.03
C TRP A 57 -2.64 6.04 -2.97
N LYS A 58 -3.77 6.49 -2.44
CA LYS A 58 -3.81 7.47 -1.36
C LYS A 58 -4.55 6.88 -0.17
N MET A 59 -4.18 7.30 1.02
CA MET A 59 -4.94 7.03 2.23
C MET A 59 -5.26 8.40 2.83
N ASN A 60 -6.54 8.73 2.89
CA ASN A 60 -7.00 9.95 3.53
C ASN A 60 -7.46 9.64 4.95
N MET A 61 -6.86 10.29 5.94
CA MET A 61 -7.39 10.30 7.29
C MET A 61 -7.96 11.69 7.52
N THR A 62 -9.29 11.80 7.60
CA THR A 62 -9.99 13.11 7.59
C THR A 62 -10.16 13.73 8.97
N MET A 63 -9.94 12.99 10.07
CA MET A 63 -10.02 13.51 11.43
C MET A 63 -9.02 12.84 12.37
N PRO A 64 -8.49 13.57 13.38
CA PRO A 64 -8.76 14.98 13.73
C PRO A 64 -7.96 16.03 12.93
N MET A 65 -7.05 15.62 12.05
CA MET A 65 -6.44 16.47 11.02
C MET A 65 -6.47 15.74 9.67
N PRO A 66 -6.80 16.42 8.55
CA PRO A 66 -6.74 15.82 7.23
C PRO A 66 -5.29 15.55 6.84
N ILE A 67 -4.90 14.27 6.85
CA ILE A 67 -3.59 13.83 6.35
C ILE A 67 -3.85 12.98 5.11
N THR A 68 -3.30 13.44 3.99
CA THR A 68 -3.18 12.64 2.78
C THR A 68 -1.85 11.91 2.84
N MET A 69 -1.91 10.59 2.77
CA MET A 69 -0.73 9.75 2.65
C MET A 69 -0.68 9.20 1.24
N ASP A 70 0.35 9.54 0.48
CA ASP A 70 0.55 9.08 -0.88
C ASP A 70 1.45 7.83 -0.85
N CYS A 71 0.96 6.73 -1.40
CA CYS A 71 1.64 5.45 -1.43
C CYS A 71 1.94 5.05 -2.88
N GLU A 72 3.16 4.63 -3.13
CA GLU A 72 3.57 4.05 -4.41
C GLU A 72 4.23 2.70 -4.15
N ALA A 73 3.84 1.66 -4.88
CA ALA A 73 4.48 0.36 -4.88
C ALA A 73 4.77 -0.10 -6.30
N GLU A 74 5.71 -1.01 -6.42
CA GLU A 74 6.02 -1.75 -7.62
C GLU A 74 5.99 -3.25 -7.30
N VAL A 75 5.28 -3.99 -8.13
CA VAL A 75 5.15 -5.45 -8.03
C VAL A 75 6.04 -6.09 -9.08
N SER A 76 7.01 -6.87 -8.64
CA SER A 76 7.90 -7.65 -9.49
C SER A 76 7.64 -9.14 -9.26
N GLY A 77 6.78 -9.73 -10.08
CA GLY A 77 6.34 -11.12 -9.93
C GLY A 77 5.63 -11.33 -8.59
N ASP A 78 6.31 -12.00 -7.66
CA ASP A 78 5.81 -12.29 -6.31
C ASP A 78 6.33 -11.33 -5.24
N SER A 79 7.14 -10.34 -5.60
CA SER A 79 7.66 -9.34 -4.64
C SER A 79 6.98 -8.00 -4.83
N ILE A 80 6.70 -7.29 -3.75
CA ILE A 80 6.19 -5.91 -3.77
C ILE A 80 7.14 -5.01 -2.99
N SER A 81 7.49 -3.87 -3.55
CA SER A 81 8.33 -2.87 -2.88
C SER A 81 7.79 -1.49 -3.17
N GLY A 82 7.70 -0.65 -2.16
CA GLY A 82 7.09 0.65 -2.29
C GLY A 82 7.57 1.65 -1.26
N THR A 83 7.08 2.87 -1.41
CA THR A 83 7.30 3.99 -0.52
C THR A 83 5.96 4.63 -0.19
N MET A 84 5.73 4.90 1.08
CA MET A 84 4.57 5.59 1.62
C MET A 84 5.01 6.96 2.15
N GLN A 85 4.53 8.02 1.55
CA GLN A 85 4.67 9.38 2.05
C GLN A 85 3.59 9.63 3.10
N LEU A 86 4.01 9.71 4.36
CA LEU A 86 3.16 9.93 5.53
C LEU A 86 2.88 11.43 5.75
N GLY A 87 2.85 12.24 4.68
CA GLY A 87 2.71 13.69 4.75
C GLY A 87 3.76 14.33 5.67
N ALA A 88 3.30 14.96 6.76
CA ALA A 88 4.15 15.61 7.75
C ALA A 88 5.08 14.64 8.52
N PHE A 89 4.83 13.33 8.47
CA PHE A 89 5.66 12.30 9.11
C PHE A 89 6.83 11.83 8.23
N GLY A 90 6.99 12.38 7.03
CA GLY A 90 8.07 12.02 6.09
C GLY A 90 7.72 10.81 5.22
N ALA A 91 8.73 10.19 4.61
CA ALA A 91 8.56 9.01 3.77
C ALA A 91 9.02 7.74 4.50
N ALA A 92 8.26 6.66 4.33
CA ALA A 92 8.55 5.33 4.86
C ALA A 92 8.60 4.32 3.71
N GLY A 93 9.68 3.55 3.62
CA GLY A 93 9.77 2.44 2.66
C GLY A 93 9.04 1.22 3.19
N PHE A 94 8.34 0.48 2.32
CA PHE A 94 7.80 -0.83 2.64
C PHE A 94 8.17 -1.87 1.59
N SER A 95 8.26 -3.11 2.01
CA SER A 95 8.57 -4.24 1.15
C SER A 95 7.78 -5.46 1.60
N GLY A 96 7.34 -6.29 0.67
CA GLY A 96 6.56 -7.47 0.96
C GLY A 96 6.67 -8.53 -0.12
N THR A 97 6.02 -9.66 0.15
CA THR A 97 5.95 -10.80 -0.75
C THR A 97 4.52 -11.28 -0.90
N LYS A 98 4.14 -11.69 -2.10
CA LYS A 98 2.84 -12.26 -2.43
C LYS A 98 2.65 -13.54 -1.62
N ARG A 99 1.51 -13.62 -0.95
CA ARG A 99 1.02 -14.81 -0.29
C ARG A 99 0.47 -15.74 -1.37
N ALA A 100 1.09 -16.91 -1.51
CA ALA A 100 0.69 -17.96 -2.45
C ALA A 100 -0.64 -18.60 -2.02
#